data_AF-A0A3D8LAV4-F1
#
_entry.id   AF-A0A3D8LAV4-F1
#
_cell.length_a   1.000
_cell.length_b   1.000
_cell.length_c   1.000
_cell.angle_alpha   90.00
_cell.angle_beta   90.00
_cell.angle_gamma   90.00
#
_symmetry.space_group_name_H-M   'P 1'
#
loop_
_entity.id
_entity.type
_entity.pdbx_description
1 polymer ?
#
loop_
_entity_poly.entity_id
_entity_poly.type
_entity_poly.pdbx_seq_one_letter_code
_entity_poly.pdbx_strand_id
1 'polypeptide(L)'
;MNLTVGCKVEWTESVYTPYVEGEVSEFVGERTITGRITAEGYAKKTNYHFFTIHVYGATGVDAEKIETDSKIVRRGVVLYPKCSILAKPVNYEELVQEKALRKTGSS
;
A
#
# COMPACT_ATOMS: atom_id res chain seq x y z
N MET A 1 -4.09 -12.76 1.02
CA MET A 1 -5.02 -11.61 1.07
C MET A 1 -5.07 -10.94 -0.30
N ASN A 2 -6.26 -10.63 -0.83
CA ASN A 2 -6.39 -9.88 -2.09
C ASN A 2 -6.75 -8.43 -1.78
N LEU A 3 -5.80 -7.52 -2.00
CA LEU A 3 -6.06 -6.09 -1.94
C LEU A 3 -6.65 -5.65 -3.28
N THR A 4 -7.78 -4.97 -3.26
CA THR A 4 -8.47 -4.44 -4.46
C THR A 4 -8.83 -2.97 -4.26
N VAL A 5 -9.17 -2.30 -5.37
CA VAL A 5 -9.70 -0.93 -5.32
C VAL A 5 -10.94 -0.91 -4.43
N GLY A 6 -11.05 0.10 -3.58
CA GLY A 6 -12.15 0.31 -2.66
C GLY A 6 -11.92 -0.26 -1.26
N CYS A 7 -10.96 -1.17 -1.05
CA CYS A 7 -10.61 -1.67 0.28
C CYS A 7 -10.12 -0.54 1.19
N LYS A 8 -10.68 -0.46 2.41
CA LYS A 8 -10.08 0.28 3.52
C LYS A 8 -9.03 -0.61 4.16
N VAL A 9 -7.81 -0.11 4.23
CA VAL A 9 -6.64 -0.84 4.71
C VAL A 9 -5.93 -0.08 5.80
N GLU A 10 -5.27 -0.84 6.65
CA GLU A 10 -4.27 -0.37 7.59
C GLU A 10 -3.00 -1.17 7.36
N TRP A 11 -1.85 -0.53 7.32
CA TRP A 11 -0.57 -1.23 7.22
C TRP A 11 0.53 -0.54 8.00
N THR A 12 1.49 -1.34 8.45
CA THR A 12 2.68 -0.85 9.15
C THR A 12 3.89 -0.87 8.22
N GLU A 13 4.58 0.26 8.09
CA GLU A 13 5.84 0.38 7.36
C GLU A 13 6.99 0.82 8.28
N SER A 14 8.18 0.30 7.99
CA SER A 14 9.41 0.68 8.66
C SER A 14 9.88 2.05 8.17
N VAL A 15 10.22 2.92 9.13
CA VAL A 15 10.76 4.27 8.91
C VAL A 15 12.27 4.20 9.10
N TYR A 16 13.00 4.77 8.15
CA TYR A 16 14.44 4.85 8.17
C TYR A 16 14.88 6.31 8.12
N THR A 17 16.12 6.58 8.51
CA THR A 17 16.72 7.91 8.33
C THR A 17 16.71 8.30 6.86
N PRO A 18 16.61 9.61 6.54
CA PRO A 18 16.67 10.09 5.16
C PRO A 18 17.88 9.53 4.42
N TYR A 19 17.71 9.22 3.14
CA TYR A 19 18.82 8.75 2.32
C TYR A 19 19.90 9.84 2.19
N VAL A 20 21.13 9.47 2.52
CA VAL A 20 22.34 10.25 2.31
C VAL A 20 23.31 9.40 1.51
N GLU A 21 23.87 9.94 0.43
CA GLU A 21 24.79 9.19 -0.44
C GLU A 21 26.05 8.76 0.32
N GLY A 22 26.40 7.47 0.23
CA GLY A 22 27.54 6.89 0.93
C GLY A 22 27.24 6.45 2.38
N GLU A 23 26.03 6.71 2.89
CA GLU A 23 25.62 6.31 4.24
C GLU A 23 24.54 5.22 4.21
N VAL A 24 24.50 4.40 5.26
CA VAL A 24 23.47 3.39 5.44
C VAL A 24 22.31 4.04 6.20
N SER A 25 21.10 4.03 5.61
CA SER A 25 19.91 4.49 6.32
C SER A 25 19.63 3.60 7.53
N GLU A 26 19.54 4.22 8.70
CA GLU A 26 19.31 3.54 9.97
C GLU A 26 17.81 3.37 10.21
N PHE A 27 17.42 2.27 10.84
CA PHE A 27 16.03 2.03 11.22
C PHE A 27 15.66 2.90 12.42
N VAL A 28 14.63 3.74 12.25
CA VAL A 28 14.15 4.67 13.28
C VAL A 28 12.99 4.06 14.07
N GLY A 29 12.13 3.29 13.40
CA GLY A 29 10.98 2.64 14.02
C GLY A 29 9.89 2.33 13.00
N GLU A 30 8.65 2.16 13.47
CA GLU A 30 7.53 1.82 12.61
C GLU A 30 6.43 2.87 12.68
N ARG A 31 5.68 2.98 11.58
CA ARG A 31 4.44 3.75 11.52
C ARG A 31 3.34 2.97 10.88
N THR A 32 2.13 3.19 11.36
CA THR A 32 0.91 2.57 10.86
C THR A 32 0.08 3.60 10.15
N ILE A 33 -0.28 3.32 8.90
CA ILE A 33 -1.05 4.22 8.03
C ILE A 33 -2.40 3.55 7.73
N THR A 34 -3.47 4.31 7.83
CA THR A 34 -4.82 3.89 7.45
C THR A 34 -5.27 4.69 6.23
N GLY A 35 -5.89 4.02 5.26
CA GLY A 35 -6.42 4.66 4.07
C GLY A 35 -7.33 3.76 3.25
N ARG A 36 -7.70 4.22 2.06
CA ARG A 36 -8.47 3.45 1.09
C ARG A 36 -7.75 3.35 -0.23
N ILE A 37 -7.68 2.14 -0.78
CA ILE A 37 -7.11 1.90 -2.10
C ILE A 37 -8.03 2.54 -3.14
N THR A 38 -7.51 3.49 -3.91
CA THR A 38 -8.26 4.16 -4.99
C THR A 38 -7.85 3.68 -6.37
N ALA A 39 -6.64 3.13 -6.52
CA ALA A 39 -6.18 2.54 -7.77
C ALA A 39 -5.13 1.44 -7.49
N GLU A 40 -4.99 0.51 -8.42
CA GLU A 40 -3.88 -0.43 -8.45
C GLU A 40 -3.29 -0.52 -9.86
N GLY A 41 -2.00 -0.81 -9.97
CA GLY A 41 -1.30 -0.86 -11.25
C GLY A 41 -0.10 -1.79 -11.23
N TYR A 42 0.29 -2.28 -12.41
CA TYR A 42 1.44 -3.16 -12.60
C TYR A 42 2.44 -2.50 -13.54
N ALA A 43 3.67 -2.29 -13.08
CA ALA A 43 4.76 -1.86 -13.95
C ALA A 43 5.37 -3.07 -14.66
N LYS A 44 5.10 -3.21 -15.96
CA LYS A 44 5.57 -4.34 -16.78
C LYS A 44 7.10 -4.53 -16.74
N LYS A 45 7.86 -3.43 -16.76
CA LYS A 45 9.34 -3.46 -16.82
C LYS A 45 9.97 -4.04 -15.55
N THR A 46 9.41 -3.75 -14.38
CA THR A 46 9.97 -4.17 -13.08
C THR A 46 9.16 -5.27 -12.41
N ASN A 47 8.06 -5.70 -13.02
CA ASN A 47 7.07 -6.62 -12.46
C ASN A 47 6.58 -6.19 -11.06
N TYR A 48 6.50 -4.88 -10.81
CA TYR A 48 6.06 -4.35 -9.52
C TYR A 48 4.57 -4.04 -9.54
N HIS A 49 3.89 -4.51 -8.50
CA HIS A 49 2.51 -4.13 -8.20
C HIS A 49 2.51 -2.90 -7.30
N PHE A 50 1.65 -1.92 -7.61
CA PHE A 50 1.51 -0.68 -6.86
C PHE A 50 0.05 -0.42 -6.52
N PHE A 51 -0.16 0.26 -5.40
CA PHE A 51 -1.45 0.74 -4.94
C PHE A 51 -1.37 2.24 -4.71
N THR A 52 -2.36 2.96 -5.22
CA THR A 52 -2.63 4.35 -4.82
C THR A 52 -3.64 4.32 -3.69
N ILE A 53 -3.32 4.99 -2.59
CA ILE A 53 -4.10 4.98 -1.36
C ILE A 53 -4.41 6.43 -0.99
N HIS A 54 -5.69 6.71 -0.76
CA HIS A 54 -6.14 7.93 -0.12
C HIS A 54 -6.01 7.76 1.40
N VAL A 55 -5.19 8.59 2.03
CA VAL A 55 -4.83 8.46 3.44
C VAL A 55 -5.90 9.10 4.33
N TYR A 56 -6.25 8.40 5.41
CA TYR A 56 -7.16 8.92 6.45
C TYR A 56 -6.42 9.32 7.72
N GLY A 57 -5.29 8.68 8.00
CA GLY A 57 -4.50 8.95 9.21
C GLY A 57 -3.25 8.09 9.28
N ALA A 58 -2.35 8.48 10.16
CA ALA A 58 -1.16 7.72 10.51
C ALA A 58 -0.87 7.83 12.01
N THR A 59 -0.20 6.83 12.56
CA THR A 59 0.28 6.79 13.94
C THR A 59 1.66 6.14 14.00
N GLY A 60 2.41 6.37 15.09
CA GLY A 60 3.78 5.87 15.25
C GLY A 60 4.84 6.89 14.86
N VAL A 61 6.01 6.40 14.46
CA VAL A 61 7.19 7.24 14.16
C VAL A 61 6.95 8.08 12.90
N ASP A 62 7.28 9.37 12.94
CA ASP A 62 7.13 10.28 11.80
C ASP A 62 5.71 10.27 11.18
N ALA A 63 4.68 10.02 12.00
CA ALA A 63 3.29 9.99 11.56
C ALA A 63 2.82 11.37 11.10
N GLU A 64 3.34 12.44 11.70
CA GLU A 64 3.09 13.83 11.33
C GLU A 64 3.61 14.19 9.92
N LYS A 65 4.53 13.37 9.37
CA LYS A 65 5.00 13.52 7.97
C LYS A 65 4.05 12.89 6.96
N ILE A 66 3.00 12.20 7.40
CA ILE A 66 1.96 11.66 6.54
C ILE A 66 0.78 12.63 6.54
N GLU A 67 0.60 13.33 5.42
CA GLU A 67 -0.51 14.25 5.24
C GLU A 67 -1.84 13.47 5.13
N THR A 68 -2.79 13.79 6.00
CA THR A 68 -4.16 13.28 5.94
C THR A 68 -4.88 13.82 4.71
N ASP A 69 -5.81 13.07 4.15
CA ASP A 69 -6.53 13.40 2.90
C ASP A 69 -5.63 13.58 1.67
N SER A 70 -4.39 13.08 1.75
CA SER A 70 -3.46 13.02 0.63
C SER A 70 -3.50 11.67 -0.10
N LYS A 71 -2.89 11.62 -1.28
CA LYS A 71 -2.68 10.38 -2.03
C LYS A 71 -1.24 9.93 -1.90
N ILE A 72 -1.05 8.66 -1.55
CA ILE A 72 0.26 8.03 -1.54
C ILE A 72 0.28 6.80 -2.44
N VAL A 73 1.44 6.54 -3.04
CA VAL A 73 1.67 5.31 -3.81
C VAL A 73 2.58 4.39 -3.01
N ARG A 74 2.20 3.12 -2.92
CA ARG A 74 2.97 2.09 -2.24
C ARG A 74 3.09 0.83 -3.08
N ARG A 75 4.26 0.21 -3.02
CA ARG A 75 4.49 -1.10 -3.66
C ARG A 75 3.74 -2.18 -2.88
N GLY A 76 3.23 -3.17 -3.59
CA GLY A 76 2.58 -4.33 -3.00
C GLY A 76 3.50 -5.05 -2.00
N VAL A 77 4.81 -5.15 -2.27
CA VAL A 77 5.78 -5.77 -1.35
C VAL A 77 5.86 -5.08 0.02
N VAL A 78 5.53 -3.78 0.09
CA VAL A 78 5.49 -3.03 1.37
C VAL A 78 4.15 -3.26 2.07
N LEU A 79 3.06 -3.34 1.31
CA LEU A 79 1.71 -3.50 1.84
C LEU A 79 1.45 -4.93 2.32
N TYR A 80 1.58 -5.93 1.44
CA TYR A 80 1.12 -7.30 1.72
C TYR A 80 1.60 -7.92 3.03
N PRO A 81 2.86 -7.72 3.51
CA PRO A 81 3.35 -8.41 4.70
C PRO A 81 2.68 -7.98 6.00
N LYS A 82 2.35 -6.69 6.15
CA LYS A 82 1.87 -6.08 7.40
C LYS A 82 0.57 -5.29 7.21
N CYS A 83 -0.26 -5.69 6.25
CA CYS A 83 -1.52 -5.02 5.94
C CYS A 83 -2.73 -5.83 6.43
N SER A 84 -3.71 -5.12 6.94
CA SER A 84 -5.02 -5.61 7.37
C SER A 84 -6.10 -4.89 6.58
N ILE A 85 -7.07 -5.64 6.05
CA ILE A 85 -8.29 -5.04 5.45
C ILE A 85 -9.26 -4.72 6.58
N LEU A 86 -9.52 -3.44 6.79
CA LEU A 86 -10.50 -2.96 7.77
C LEU A 86 -11.93 -3.00 7.23
N ALA A 87 -12.10 -2.76 5.92
CA ALA A 87 -13.39 -2.86 5.26
C ALA A 87 -13.22 -3.19 3.77
N LYS A 88 -14.18 -3.94 3.22
CA LYS A 88 -14.24 -4.31 1.81
C LYS A 88 -15.33 -3.50 1.10
N PRO A 89 -15.14 -3.16 -0.19
CA PRO A 89 -16.24 -2.60 -0.99
C PRO A 89 -17.33 -3.66 -1.22
N VAL A 90 -18.53 -3.22 -1.61
CA VAL A 90 -19.69 -4.10 -1.82
C VAL A 90 -19.42 -5.14 -2.91
N ASN A 91 -18.73 -4.75 -3.98
CA ASN A 91 -18.38 -5.61 -5.12
C ASN A 91 -17.00 -6.29 -4.96
N TYR A 92 -16.55 -6.52 -3.72
CA TYR A 92 -15.20 -7.04 -3.47
C TYR A 92 -14.94 -8.39 -4.17
N GLU A 93 -15.89 -9.32 -4.13
CA GLU A 93 -15.71 -10.66 -4.72
C GLU A 93 -15.56 -10.58 -6.25
N GLU A 94 -16.33 -9.73 -6.92
CA GLU A 94 -16.20 -9.47 -8.36
C GLU A 94 -14.81 -8.93 -8.70
N LEU A 95 -14.34 -7.94 -7.94
CA LEU A 95 -13.01 -7.35 -8.15
C LEU A 95 -11.88 -8.37 -7.94
N VAL A 96 -12.04 -9.30 -7.00
CA VAL A 96 -11.09 -10.41 -6.78
C VAL A 96 -11.09 -11.36 -7.97
N GLN A 97 -12.26 -11.71 -8.50
CA GLN A 97 -12.39 -12.58 -9.67
C GLN A 97 -11.78 -11.93 -10.92
N GLU A 98 -12.12 -10.67 -11.21
CA GLU A 98 -11.52 -9.91 -12.32
C GLU A 98 -10.00 -9.86 -12.23
N LYS A 99 -9.47 -9.68 -11.03
CA LYS A 99 -8.02 -9.64 -10.79
C LYS A 99 -7.37 -10.99 -11.02
N ALA A 100 -8.01 -12.08 -10.62
CA ALA A 100 -7.55 -13.43 -10.92
C ALA A 100 -7.54 -13.71 -12.43
N LEU A 101 -8.60 -13.29 -13.15
CA LEU A 101 -8.71 -13.44 -14.60
C LEU A 101 -7.63 -12.65 -15.35
N ARG A 102 -7.30 -11.43 -14.91
CA ARG A 102 -6.19 -10.63 -15.48
C ARG A 102 -4.85 -11.34 -15.33
N LYS A 103 -4.65 -12.07 -14.23
CA LYS A 103 -3.42 -12.84 -13.99
C LYS A 103 -3.32 -14.05 -14.92
N THR A 104 -4.45 -14.72 -15.23
CA THR A 104 -4.48 -15.89 -16.10
C THR A 104 -4.46 -15.55 -17.59
N GLY A 105 -4.98 -14.39 -18.00
CA GLY A 105 -4.98 -13.92 -19.39
C GLY A 105 -3.70 -13.21 -19.85
N SER A 106 -2.68 -13.11 -18.99
CA SER A 106 -1.41 -12.43 -19.29
C SER A 106 -0.28 -13.41 -19.71
N SER A 107 -0.62 -14.61 -20.17
CA SER A 107 0.31 -15.61 -20.72
C SER A 107 0.48 -15.47 -22.23
#